data_AF-A0A9X1WQ27-F1
#
_entry.id   AF-A0A9X1WQ27-F1
#
_cell.length_a   1.000
_cell.length_b   1.000
_cell.length_c   1.000
_cell.angle_alpha   90.00
_cell.angle_beta   90.00
_cell.angle_gamma   90.00
#
_symmetry.space_group_name_H-M   'P 1'
#
loop_
_entity.id
_entity.type
_entity.pdbx_description
1 polymer ?
#
loop_
_entity_poly.entity_id
_entity_poly.type
_entity_poly.pdbx_seq_one_letter_code
_entity_poly.pdbx_strand_id
1 'polypeptide(L)'
;MKKRIAVRLFICIFVLSLVVPGQASMEALSQEPIIKDENLEQAIHSWLAKKGDEPLTKADLESLTNVSLAGKGIKDLQGLEYAVNVTELDLDRNEITDLTPLKNLSKIRSLSLKANQISSIEELSALKDLKYLEVSWNQISSLDVVKQLPHLIELDADHNQISNVQALSSAAELAYLKMSDNAIEDIVPLGNMKNLTYLDVSYNKIKDFSPLRKLSKSLSYLGISGNRVTDLKLLEGFNNLEGLSANNNNIESLAPLAKLTNLSTLDLSSNEIKDVDPLKQLNKLDTLYLDNNRVWNLEPLRNLKSLRILNLNNNRVWDLEPIQNNSYDFHWDTGAERYGLQLNDNYLDLRQGTQTYKIFNKLNADRYGIMSQRKTQRLMIGSKTAYVGDSIYNITAAPFIQTGRTYVPIRFISEKLGAKVNWNQSTKEVTIQKDGKTIRWSVGNKQVKINQQTVMSDAPLLLRNNSTFVPVRFVSEQLNTSVEYLGSKKMVIIFENKTA
;
A
#
# COMPACT_ATOMS: atom_id res chain seq x y z
N MET A 1 -54.68 -101.39 -13.28
CA MET A 1 -55.68 -101.94 -12.33
C MET A 1 -56.14 -100.83 -11.40
N LYS A 2 -57.48 -100.68 -11.25
CA LYS A 2 -58.28 -100.08 -10.15
C LYS A 2 -57.92 -98.64 -9.70
N LYS A 3 -58.77 -97.61 -9.92
CA LYS A 3 -59.97 -97.22 -9.13
C LYS A 3 -59.63 -97.01 -7.64
N ARG A 4 -60.06 -96.01 -6.87
CA ARG A 4 -60.95 -94.81 -6.94
C ARG A 4 -61.09 -94.31 -5.46
N ILE A 5 -61.65 -93.10 -5.24
CA ILE A 5 -62.33 -92.60 -3.99
C ILE A 5 -61.38 -92.10 -2.87
N ALA A 6 -61.29 -90.82 -2.44
CA ALA A 6 -62.22 -89.72 -2.07
C ALA A 6 -62.77 -89.77 -0.63
N VAL A 7 -62.43 -88.77 0.23
CA VAL A 7 -63.24 -88.09 1.30
C VAL A 7 -62.43 -86.86 1.76
N ARG A 8 -62.70 -85.62 1.33
CA ARG A 8 -63.60 -84.59 1.92
C ARG A 8 -63.36 -84.27 3.42
N LEU A 9 -62.77 -83.10 3.70
CA LEU A 9 -63.27 -82.25 4.79
C LEU A 9 -63.59 -80.86 4.23
N PHE A 10 -64.79 -80.42 4.58
CA PHE A 10 -65.54 -79.30 4.03
C PHE A 10 -65.60 -78.26 5.14
N ILE A 11 -64.99 -77.09 4.96
CA ILE A 11 -65.37 -75.90 5.73
C ILE A 11 -65.49 -74.75 4.73
N CYS A 12 -66.75 -74.47 4.38
CA CYS A 12 -67.15 -73.22 3.74
C CYS A 12 -67.15 -72.11 4.79
N ILE A 13 -66.37 -71.05 4.57
CA ILE A 13 -66.74 -69.71 5.02
C ILE A 13 -66.74 -68.83 3.77
N PHE A 14 -67.89 -68.22 3.53
CA PHE A 14 -68.21 -67.37 2.39
C PHE A 14 -68.04 -65.89 2.83
N VAL A 15 -67.67 -65.03 1.87
CA VAL A 15 -67.74 -63.54 1.86
C VAL A 15 -66.64 -62.83 2.69
N LEU A 16 -65.84 -61.87 2.21
CA LEU A 16 -66.10 -60.74 1.31
C LEU A 16 -64.91 -60.42 0.39
N SER A 17 -65.24 -60.05 -0.85
CA SER A 17 -64.38 -59.43 -1.85
C SER A 17 -64.00 -57.99 -1.49
N LEU A 18 -62.71 -57.67 -1.52
CA LEU A 18 -62.21 -56.32 -1.83
C LEU A 18 -61.05 -56.47 -2.83
N VAL A 19 -61.31 -56.04 -4.06
CA VAL A 19 -60.30 -55.82 -5.09
C VAL A 19 -59.50 -54.59 -4.67
N VAL A 20 -58.20 -54.73 -4.45
CA VAL A 20 -57.26 -53.59 -4.43
C VAL A 20 -56.51 -53.62 -5.76
N PRO A 21 -56.69 -52.62 -6.63
CA PRO A 21 -55.91 -52.53 -7.86
C PRO A 21 -54.53 -51.94 -7.59
N GLY A 22 -53.50 -52.63 -8.07
CA GLY A 22 -52.28 -52.06 -8.66
C GLY A 22 -51.33 -51.27 -7.74
N GLN A 23 -50.22 -51.89 -7.36
CA GLN A 23 -48.94 -51.20 -7.30
C GLN A 23 -48.06 -51.71 -8.43
N ALA A 24 -48.14 -51.02 -9.57
CA ALA A 24 -47.00 -50.97 -10.47
C ALA A 24 -46.01 -49.99 -9.82
N SER A 25 -44.91 -50.50 -9.29
CA SER A 25 -43.76 -49.65 -8.93
C SER A 25 -43.19 -49.10 -10.22
N MET A 26 -43.54 -47.85 -10.55
CA MET A 26 -42.71 -47.06 -11.46
C MET A 26 -41.40 -46.81 -10.74
N GLU A 27 -40.37 -47.58 -11.09
CA GLU A 27 -39.00 -47.09 -10.97
C GLU A 27 -38.92 -45.88 -11.92
N ALA A 28 -39.10 -44.68 -11.36
CA ALA A 28 -38.69 -43.47 -12.04
C ALA A 28 -37.18 -43.62 -12.28
N LEU A 29 -36.79 -43.79 -13.55
CA LEU A 29 -35.41 -43.68 -13.99
C LEU A 29 -34.93 -42.27 -13.62
N SER A 30 -34.34 -42.10 -12.44
CA SER A 30 -33.73 -40.84 -12.03
C SER A 30 -32.51 -40.63 -12.92
N GLN A 31 -32.64 -39.74 -13.91
CA GLN A 31 -31.48 -39.26 -14.65
C GLN A 31 -30.50 -38.65 -13.65
N GLU A 32 -29.21 -39.01 -13.73
CA GLU A 32 -28.20 -38.38 -12.90
C GLU A 32 -28.22 -36.85 -13.11
N PRO A 33 -28.09 -36.07 -12.03
CA PRO A 33 -28.14 -34.62 -12.13
C PRO A 33 -26.98 -34.12 -13.01
N ILE A 34 -27.29 -33.18 -13.91
CA ILE A 34 -26.31 -32.60 -14.84
C ILE A 34 -25.20 -31.86 -14.09
N ILE A 35 -25.53 -31.31 -12.92
CA ILE A 35 -24.63 -30.61 -12.01
C ILE A 35 -24.54 -31.40 -10.73
N LYS A 36 -23.33 -31.74 -10.29
CA LYS A 36 -23.11 -32.52 -9.07
C LYS A 36 -22.95 -31.67 -7.82
N ASP A 37 -22.39 -30.48 -7.98
CA ASP A 37 -22.20 -29.53 -6.89
C ASP A 37 -23.53 -28.85 -6.56
N GLU A 38 -24.09 -29.14 -5.38
CA GLU A 38 -25.38 -28.60 -4.95
C GLU A 38 -25.37 -27.05 -4.90
N ASN A 39 -24.24 -26.42 -4.57
CA ASN A 39 -24.14 -24.96 -4.52
C ASN A 39 -24.17 -24.37 -5.93
N LEU A 40 -23.51 -25.02 -6.90
CA LEU A 40 -23.56 -24.64 -8.30
C LEU A 40 -24.96 -24.83 -8.87
N GLU A 41 -25.60 -25.96 -8.59
CA GLU A 41 -26.97 -26.25 -9.00
C GLU A 41 -27.93 -25.19 -8.47
N GLN A 42 -27.90 -24.93 -7.16
CA GLN A 42 -28.74 -23.91 -6.52
C GLN A 42 -28.45 -22.51 -7.04
N ALA A 43 -27.18 -22.17 -7.29
CA ALA A 43 -26.81 -20.86 -7.81
C ALA A 43 -27.34 -20.64 -9.22
N ILE A 44 -27.23 -21.62 -10.13
CA ILE A 44 -27.76 -21.52 -11.49
C ILE A 44 -29.29 -21.57 -11.49
N HIS A 45 -29.89 -22.44 -10.68
CA HIS A 45 -31.34 -22.51 -10.54
C HIS A 45 -31.92 -21.16 -10.07
N SER A 46 -31.25 -20.53 -9.10
CA SER A 46 -31.59 -19.18 -8.64
C SER A 46 -31.36 -18.11 -9.71
N TRP A 47 -30.26 -18.20 -10.46
CA TRP A 47 -29.92 -17.27 -11.53
C TRP A 47 -30.99 -17.26 -12.64
N LEU A 48 -31.47 -18.45 -13.01
CA LEU A 48 -32.52 -18.63 -14.03
C LEU A 48 -33.94 -18.39 -13.49
N ALA A 49 -34.09 -18.11 -12.18
CA ALA A 49 -35.37 -17.95 -11.51
C ALA A 49 -36.34 -19.14 -11.73
N LYS A 50 -35.80 -20.37 -11.78
CA LYS A 50 -36.60 -21.59 -11.92
C LYS A 50 -37.40 -21.84 -10.64
N LYS A 51 -38.54 -22.52 -10.77
CA LYS A 51 -39.46 -22.79 -9.66
C LYS A 51 -39.18 -24.16 -9.04
N GLY A 52 -39.15 -24.20 -7.71
CA GLY A 52 -39.22 -25.45 -6.95
C GLY A 52 -38.04 -26.39 -7.21
N ASP A 53 -38.36 -27.62 -7.60
CA ASP A 53 -37.51 -28.77 -7.87
C ASP A 53 -37.35 -29.05 -9.38
N GLU A 54 -37.60 -28.04 -10.23
CA GLU A 54 -37.42 -28.16 -11.68
C GLU A 54 -35.93 -28.46 -12.01
N PRO A 55 -35.62 -29.64 -12.57
CA PRO A 55 -34.24 -30.01 -12.83
C PRO A 55 -33.62 -29.08 -13.88
N LEU A 56 -32.34 -28.73 -13.69
CA LEU A 56 -31.58 -28.02 -14.71
C LEU A 56 -31.35 -28.92 -15.92
N THR A 57 -31.60 -28.38 -17.10
CA THR A 57 -31.40 -29.04 -18.39
C THR A 57 -30.18 -28.48 -19.11
N LYS A 58 -29.70 -29.17 -20.15
CA LYS A 58 -28.65 -28.61 -21.02
C LYS A 58 -29.08 -27.31 -21.69
N ALA A 59 -30.35 -27.21 -22.10
CA ALA A 59 -30.89 -26.00 -22.70
C ALA A 59 -30.90 -24.81 -21.72
N ASP A 60 -31.15 -25.07 -20.43
CA ASP A 60 -31.02 -24.05 -19.39
C ASP A 60 -29.58 -23.52 -19.31
N LEU A 61 -28.59 -24.41 -19.35
CA LEU A 61 -27.17 -24.04 -19.33
C LEU A 61 -26.73 -23.32 -20.61
N GLU A 62 -27.18 -23.80 -21.77
CA GLU A 62 -26.94 -23.14 -23.06
C GLU A 62 -27.53 -21.73 -23.15
N SER A 63 -28.55 -21.40 -22.33
CA SER A 63 -29.16 -20.07 -22.28
C SER A 63 -28.30 -19.03 -21.54
N LEU A 64 -27.33 -19.48 -20.77
CA LEU A 64 -26.44 -18.62 -19.98
C LEU A 64 -25.51 -17.81 -20.90
N THR A 65 -25.41 -16.51 -20.63
CA THR A 65 -24.59 -15.56 -21.41
C THR A 65 -23.67 -14.74 -20.50
N ASN A 66 -24.25 -13.96 -19.58
CA ASN A 66 -23.50 -13.23 -18.55
C ASN A 66 -23.98 -13.74 -17.20
N VAL A 67 -23.10 -14.37 -16.42
CA VAL A 67 -23.47 -15.06 -15.18
C VAL A 67 -22.50 -14.72 -14.06
N SER A 68 -23.04 -14.38 -12.89
CA SER A 68 -22.27 -14.30 -11.64
C SER A 68 -22.72 -15.36 -10.66
N LEU A 69 -21.77 -16.20 -10.25
CA LEU A 69 -21.90 -17.29 -9.29
C LEU A 69 -20.94 -17.06 -8.10
N ALA A 70 -20.63 -15.80 -7.80
CA ALA A 70 -19.68 -15.44 -6.77
C ALA A 70 -20.19 -15.73 -5.35
N GLY A 71 -19.28 -16.16 -4.46
CA GLY A 71 -19.55 -16.30 -3.03
C GLY A 71 -20.55 -17.39 -2.68
N LYS A 72 -20.61 -18.48 -3.46
CA LYS A 72 -21.59 -19.56 -3.31
C LYS A 72 -21.02 -20.82 -2.67
N GLY A 73 -19.71 -20.89 -2.44
CA GLY A 73 -19.06 -22.09 -1.92
C GLY A 73 -19.01 -23.23 -2.93
N ILE A 74 -18.98 -22.90 -4.23
CA ILE A 74 -18.89 -23.87 -5.34
C ILE A 74 -17.50 -24.52 -5.32
N LYS A 75 -17.46 -25.84 -5.49
CA LYS A 75 -16.22 -26.65 -5.50
C LYS A 75 -15.98 -27.32 -6.84
N ASP A 76 -17.04 -27.90 -7.42
CA ASP A 76 -17.00 -28.62 -8.69
C ASP A 76 -17.82 -27.86 -9.75
N LEU A 77 -17.19 -27.65 -10.91
CA LEU A 77 -17.80 -26.96 -12.05
C LEU A 77 -18.46 -27.90 -13.05
N GLN A 78 -18.46 -29.21 -12.81
CA GLN A 78 -19.11 -30.19 -13.68
C GLN A 78 -20.57 -29.81 -13.97
N GLY A 79 -20.91 -29.86 -15.25
CA GLY A 79 -22.15 -29.37 -15.83
C GLY A 79 -21.97 -28.04 -16.56
N LEU A 80 -21.08 -27.14 -16.11
CA LEU A 80 -20.87 -25.85 -16.79
C LEU A 80 -20.29 -25.98 -18.20
N GLU A 81 -19.73 -27.13 -18.57
CA GLU A 81 -19.29 -27.39 -19.96
C GLU A 81 -20.41 -27.26 -21.00
N TYR A 82 -21.68 -27.33 -20.57
CA TYR A 82 -22.85 -27.13 -21.44
C TYR A 82 -23.22 -25.64 -21.61
N ALA A 83 -22.63 -24.73 -20.84
CA ALA A 83 -22.91 -23.29 -20.90
C ALA A 83 -22.18 -22.58 -22.06
N VAL A 84 -22.28 -23.14 -23.26
CA VAL A 84 -21.48 -22.80 -24.45
C VAL A 84 -21.69 -21.39 -25.01
N ASN A 85 -22.70 -20.66 -24.53
CA ASN A 85 -23.01 -19.29 -24.92
C ASN A 85 -22.52 -18.23 -23.92
N VAL A 86 -21.87 -18.65 -22.83
CA VAL A 86 -21.34 -17.73 -21.82
C VAL A 86 -20.23 -16.87 -22.41
N THR A 87 -20.36 -15.56 -22.22
CA THR A 87 -19.42 -14.52 -22.62
C THR A 87 -18.77 -13.85 -21.42
N GLU A 88 -19.48 -13.76 -20.29
CA GLU A 88 -18.97 -13.20 -19.04
C GLU A 88 -19.31 -14.16 -17.89
N LEU A 89 -18.29 -14.59 -17.16
CA LEU A 89 -18.44 -15.55 -16.06
C LEU A 89 -17.68 -15.07 -14.84
N ASP A 90 -18.41 -14.82 -13.76
CA ASP A 90 -17.87 -14.48 -12.45
C ASP A 90 -18.06 -15.66 -11.48
N LEU A 91 -16.95 -16.23 -11.03
CA LEU A 91 -16.83 -17.37 -10.13
C LEU A 91 -16.03 -17.00 -8.86
N ASP A 92 -15.97 -15.71 -8.52
CA ASP A 92 -15.19 -15.20 -7.41
C ASP A 92 -15.60 -15.80 -6.05
N ARG A 93 -14.65 -15.89 -5.11
CA ARG A 93 -14.88 -16.25 -3.71
C ARG A 93 -15.61 -17.58 -3.55
N ASN A 94 -15.14 -18.60 -4.27
CA ASN A 94 -15.61 -19.97 -4.16
C ASN A 94 -14.45 -20.88 -3.68
N GLU A 95 -14.61 -22.20 -3.79
CA GLU A 95 -13.62 -23.19 -3.38
C GLU A 95 -13.16 -24.04 -4.59
N ILE A 96 -13.11 -23.43 -5.78
CA ILE A 96 -12.82 -24.11 -7.05
C ILE A 96 -11.34 -24.49 -7.12
N THR A 97 -11.08 -25.70 -7.64
CA THR A 97 -9.72 -26.21 -7.89
C THR A 97 -9.51 -26.67 -9.33
N ASP A 98 -10.56 -27.19 -9.99
CA ASP A 98 -10.51 -27.74 -11.34
C ASP A 98 -11.29 -26.86 -12.33
N LEU A 99 -10.61 -26.42 -13.40
CA LEU A 99 -11.17 -25.59 -14.46
C LEU A 99 -11.52 -26.40 -15.73
N THR A 100 -11.36 -27.72 -15.71
CA THR A 100 -11.63 -28.61 -16.86
C THR A 100 -12.99 -28.36 -17.50
N PRO A 101 -14.09 -28.17 -16.75
CA PRO A 101 -15.41 -27.88 -17.34
C PRO A 101 -15.46 -26.60 -18.19
N LEU A 102 -14.57 -25.64 -17.96
CA LEU A 102 -14.54 -24.37 -18.71
C LEU A 102 -13.79 -24.47 -20.05
N LYS A 103 -13.05 -25.56 -20.27
CA LYS A 103 -12.09 -25.70 -21.37
C LYS A 103 -12.66 -25.40 -22.76
N ASN A 104 -13.94 -25.73 -23.01
CA ASN A 104 -14.56 -25.57 -24.32
C ASN A 104 -15.50 -24.35 -24.44
N LEU A 105 -15.55 -23.49 -23.42
CA LEU A 105 -16.44 -22.33 -23.40
C LEU A 105 -15.83 -21.15 -24.19
N SER A 106 -15.53 -21.38 -25.47
CA SER A 106 -14.69 -20.50 -26.29
C SER A 106 -15.24 -19.09 -26.54
N LYS A 107 -16.49 -18.82 -26.16
CA LYS A 107 -17.11 -17.49 -26.26
C LYS A 107 -16.84 -16.58 -25.07
N ILE A 108 -16.23 -17.09 -24.01
CA ILE A 108 -15.86 -16.31 -22.83
C ILE A 108 -14.88 -15.19 -23.23
N ARG A 109 -15.25 -13.96 -22.87
CA ARG A 109 -14.46 -12.73 -23.06
C ARG A 109 -14.01 -12.14 -21.74
N SER A 110 -14.77 -12.38 -20.67
CA SER A 110 -14.43 -11.97 -19.30
C SER A 110 -14.61 -13.14 -18.35
N LEU A 111 -13.56 -13.46 -17.60
CA LEU A 111 -13.55 -14.55 -16.62
C LEU A 111 -12.95 -14.07 -15.30
N SER A 112 -13.73 -14.13 -14.23
CA SER A 112 -13.30 -13.82 -12.88
C SER A 112 -13.31 -15.07 -12.01
N LEU A 113 -12.17 -15.39 -11.41
CA LEU A 113 -11.88 -16.58 -10.61
C LEU A 113 -11.19 -16.21 -9.29
N LYS A 114 -11.32 -14.96 -8.86
CA LYS A 114 -10.59 -14.44 -7.69
C LYS A 114 -10.98 -15.17 -6.42
N ALA A 115 -10.01 -15.33 -5.50
CA ALA A 115 -10.23 -15.93 -4.19
C ALA A 115 -10.83 -17.35 -4.29
N ASN A 116 -10.13 -18.23 -5.00
CA ASN A 116 -10.41 -19.67 -5.12
C ASN A 116 -9.18 -20.48 -4.65
N GLN A 117 -9.11 -21.77 -5.01
CA GLN A 117 -8.01 -22.68 -4.67
C GLN A 117 -7.32 -23.21 -5.93
N ILE A 118 -7.30 -22.41 -7.01
CA ILE A 118 -6.80 -22.80 -8.33
C ILE A 118 -5.27 -22.78 -8.31
N SER A 119 -4.65 -23.85 -8.79
CA SER A 119 -3.19 -23.96 -8.94
C SER A 119 -2.72 -23.95 -10.39
N SER A 120 -3.61 -24.23 -11.34
CA SER A 120 -3.34 -24.27 -12.78
C SER A 120 -4.47 -23.59 -13.55
N ILE A 121 -4.10 -22.90 -14.62
CA ILE A 121 -5.03 -22.27 -15.57
C ILE A 121 -4.82 -22.75 -17.01
N GLU A 122 -4.10 -23.85 -17.21
CA GLU A 122 -3.80 -24.41 -18.55
C GLU A 122 -5.06 -24.83 -19.33
N GLU A 123 -6.12 -25.20 -18.61
CA GLU A 123 -7.43 -25.54 -19.15
C GLU A 123 -8.08 -24.36 -19.90
N LEU A 124 -7.67 -23.12 -19.62
CA LEU A 124 -8.16 -21.91 -20.28
C LEU A 124 -7.53 -21.69 -21.67
N SER A 125 -6.57 -22.50 -22.10
CA SER A 125 -5.81 -22.34 -23.34
C SER A 125 -6.65 -22.26 -24.63
N ALA A 126 -7.89 -22.75 -24.61
CA ALA A 126 -8.80 -22.69 -25.76
C ALA A 126 -9.68 -21.43 -25.80
N LEU A 127 -9.66 -20.59 -24.75
CA LEU A 127 -10.46 -19.35 -24.67
C LEU A 127 -9.80 -18.22 -25.47
N LYS A 128 -9.73 -18.37 -26.80
CA LYS A 128 -8.96 -17.47 -27.69
C LYS A 128 -9.48 -16.03 -27.70
N ASP A 129 -10.77 -15.83 -27.43
CA ASP A 129 -11.43 -14.53 -27.40
C ASP A 129 -11.41 -13.86 -26.00
N LEU A 130 -10.73 -14.47 -25.02
CA LEU A 130 -10.62 -13.95 -23.66
C LEU A 130 -9.86 -12.62 -23.65
N LYS A 131 -10.50 -11.59 -23.07
CA LYS A 131 -9.96 -10.23 -22.98
C LYS A 131 -9.61 -9.83 -21.55
N TYR A 132 -10.40 -10.30 -20.59
CA TYR A 132 -10.25 -9.96 -19.18
C TYR A 132 -10.16 -11.26 -18.38
N LEU A 133 -9.05 -11.42 -17.65
CA LEU A 133 -8.84 -12.56 -16.77
C LEU A 133 -8.43 -12.07 -15.38
N GLU A 134 -9.23 -12.40 -14.39
CA GLU A 134 -8.99 -12.12 -12.98
C GLU A 134 -8.82 -13.45 -12.24
N VAL A 135 -7.63 -13.68 -11.71
CA VAL A 135 -7.22 -14.92 -11.00
C VAL A 135 -6.51 -14.62 -9.69
N SER A 136 -6.67 -13.41 -9.14
CA SER A 136 -6.03 -13.02 -7.89
C SER A 136 -6.45 -13.88 -6.71
N TRP A 137 -5.61 -13.94 -5.68
CA TRP A 137 -5.87 -14.74 -4.47
C TRP A 137 -6.10 -16.23 -4.79
N ASN A 138 -5.17 -16.83 -5.53
CA ASN A 138 -5.16 -18.26 -5.86
C ASN A 138 -3.76 -18.85 -5.53
N GLN A 139 -3.43 -20.00 -6.09
CA GLN A 139 -2.17 -20.72 -5.89
C GLN A 139 -1.44 -20.96 -7.22
N ILE A 140 -1.65 -20.08 -8.20
CA ILE A 140 -1.10 -20.21 -9.56
C ILE A 140 0.40 -19.92 -9.53
N SER A 141 1.20 -20.78 -10.16
CA SER A 141 2.64 -20.60 -10.29
C SER A 141 3.12 -20.41 -11.73
N SER A 142 2.28 -20.72 -12.72
CA SER A 142 2.61 -20.65 -14.16
C SER A 142 1.63 -19.76 -14.91
N LEU A 143 2.17 -18.95 -15.83
CA LEU A 143 1.42 -18.13 -16.78
C LEU A 143 1.56 -18.61 -18.22
N ASP A 144 2.03 -19.84 -18.45
CA ASP A 144 2.31 -20.34 -19.80
C ASP A 144 1.10 -20.30 -20.73
N VAL A 145 -0.11 -20.53 -20.19
CA VAL A 145 -1.39 -20.38 -20.90
C VAL A 145 -1.57 -19.04 -21.62
N VAL A 146 -0.93 -17.96 -21.14
CA VAL A 146 -1.06 -16.63 -21.74
C VAL A 146 -0.52 -16.60 -23.18
N LYS A 147 0.41 -17.51 -23.54
CA LYS A 147 0.87 -17.68 -24.93
C LYS A 147 -0.25 -18.06 -25.90
N GLN A 148 -1.35 -18.60 -25.37
CA GLN A 148 -2.50 -19.07 -26.11
C GLN A 148 -3.68 -18.09 -26.09
N LEU A 149 -3.55 -16.94 -25.42
CA LEU A 149 -4.60 -15.92 -25.23
C LEU A 149 -4.21 -14.61 -25.95
N PRO A 150 -4.33 -14.55 -27.29
CA PRO A 150 -3.77 -13.45 -28.09
C PRO A 150 -4.48 -12.10 -27.90
N HIS A 151 -5.73 -12.12 -27.44
CA HIS A 151 -6.58 -10.93 -27.26
C HIS A 151 -6.70 -10.49 -25.80
N LEU A 152 -5.83 -10.98 -24.92
CA LEU A 152 -5.83 -10.61 -23.51
C LEU A 152 -5.42 -9.14 -23.36
N ILE A 153 -6.32 -8.32 -22.81
CA ILE A 153 -6.15 -6.88 -22.58
C ILE A 153 -5.81 -6.62 -21.11
N GLU A 154 -6.44 -7.37 -20.21
CA GLU A 154 -6.30 -7.24 -18.77
C GLU A 154 -6.05 -8.59 -18.11
N LEU A 155 -5.03 -8.62 -17.26
CA LEU A 155 -4.71 -9.73 -16.38
C LEU A 155 -4.49 -9.22 -14.95
N ASP A 156 -5.33 -9.65 -14.04
CA ASP A 156 -5.10 -9.52 -12.60
C ASP A 156 -4.74 -10.90 -12.03
N ALA A 157 -3.49 -11.03 -11.57
CA ALA A 157 -2.93 -12.23 -10.98
C ALA A 157 -2.27 -11.95 -9.63
N ASP A 158 -2.76 -10.93 -8.92
CA ASP A 158 -2.29 -10.56 -7.58
C ASP A 158 -2.39 -11.73 -6.59
N HIS A 159 -1.54 -11.77 -5.56
CA HIS A 159 -1.59 -12.78 -4.49
C HIS A 159 -1.60 -14.23 -5.03
N ASN A 160 -0.54 -14.60 -5.73
CA ASN A 160 -0.30 -15.94 -6.28
C ASN A 160 1.14 -16.40 -5.98
N GLN A 161 1.63 -17.44 -6.68
CA GLN A 161 2.96 -18.01 -6.50
C GLN A 161 3.81 -17.87 -7.78
N ILE A 162 3.53 -16.86 -8.60
CA ILE A 162 4.17 -16.65 -9.90
C ILE A 162 5.58 -16.12 -9.68
N SER A 163 6.57 -16.75 -10.32
CA SER A 163 7.96 -16.27 -10.33
C SER A 163 8.53 -16.00 -11.73
N ASN A 164 7.89 -16.54 -12.77
CA ASN A 164 8.35 -16.43 -14.16
C ASN A 164 7.27 -15.76 -15.03
N VAL A 165 7.64 -14.62 -15.62
CA VAL A 165 6.76 -13.81 -16.48
C VAL A 165 7.13 -13.87 -17.97
N GLN A 166 8.00 -14.81 -18.38
CA GLN A 166 8.44 -14.93 -19.78
C GLN A 166 7.28 -15.10 -20.76
N ALA A 167 6.23 -15.83 -20.36
CA ALA A 167 5.04 -16.06 -21.17
C ALA A 167 4.30 -14.78 -21.55
N LEU A 168 4.39 -13.72 -20.73
CA LEU A 168 3.70 -12.45 -21.01
C LEU A 168 4.26 -11.71 -22.22
N SER A 169 5.48 -12.02 -22.65
CA SER A 169 6.11 -11.39 -23.82
C SER A 169 5.35 -11.59 -25.14
N SER A 170 4.46 -12.61 -25.22
CA SER A 170 3.57 -12.83 -26.37
C SER A 170 2.22 -12.12 -26.28
N ALA A 171 1.85 -11.58 -25.12
CA ALA A 171 0.56 -10.90 -24.90
C ALA A 171 0.61 -9.47 -25.47
N ALA A 172 0.56 -9.36 -26.80
CA ALA A 172 0.79 -8.10 -27.49
C ALA A 172 -0.29 -7.04 -27.23
N GLU A 173 -1.53 -7.44 -26.93
CA GLU A 173 -2.65 -6.53 -26.64
C GLU A 173 -2.75 -6.14 -25.15
N LEU A 174 -1.94 -6.74 -24.27
CA LEU A 174 -2.05 -6.51 -22.83
C LEU A 174 -1.72 -5.06 -22.48
N ALA A 175 -2.68 -4.39 -21.86
CA ALA A 175 -2.60 -3.00 -21.47
C ALA A 175 -2.62 -2.81 -19.95
N TYR A 176 -3.28 -3.73 -19.23
CA TYR A 176 -3.45 -3.69 -17.79
C TYR A 176 -2.95 -4.99 -17.16
N LEU A 177 -1.94 -4.87 -16.30
CA LEU A 177 -1.30 -6.02 -15.67
C LEU A 177 -1.08 -5.77 -14.18
N LYS A 178 -1.65 -6.66 -13.36
CA LYS A 178 -1.45 -6.70 -11.91
C LYS A 178 -0.89 -8.07 -11.51
N MET A 179 0.23 -8.04 -10.81
CA MET A 179 0.93 -9.23 -10.30
C MET A 179 1.59 -8.92 -8.95
N SER A 180 0.94 -8.10 -8.12
CA SER A 180 1.37 -7.83 -6.77
C SER A 180 1.38 -9.09 -5.90
N ASP A 181 2.18 -9.11 -4.84
CA ASP A 181 2.24 -10.22 -3.88
C ASP A 181 2.48 -11.60 -4.54
N ASN A 182 3.58 -11.69 -5.28
CA ASN A 182 4.06 -12.88 -5.98
C ASN A 182 5.55 -13.12 -5.64
N ALA A 183 6.23 -13.97 -6.42
CA ALA A 183 7.64 -14.31 -6.24
C ALA A 183 8.52 -13.89 -7.44
N ILE A 184 8.14 -12.82 -8.16
CA ILE A 184 8.83 -12.37 -9.37
C ILE A 184 10.16 -11.71 -9.01
N GLU A 185 11.23 -12.09 -9.72
CA GLU A 185 12.56 -11.49 -9.59
C GLU A 185 13.03 -10.82 -10.89
N ASP A 186 12.75 -11.46 -12.04
CA ASP A 186 13.14 -11.00 -13.37
C ASP A 186 11.94 -10.45 -14.14
N ILE A 187 12.01 -9.17 -14.50
CA ILE A 187 10.99 -8.46 -15.28
C ILE A 187 11.49 -8.02 -16.66
N VAL A 188 12.64 -8.53 -17.13
CA VAL A 188 13.12 -8.30 -18.50
C VAL A 188 12.04 -8.57 -19.56
N PRO A 189 11.20 -9.63 -19.45
CA PRO A 189 10.13 -9.88 -20.42
C PRO A 189 9.12 -8.73 -20.54
N LEU A 190 8.85 -8.01 -19.45
CA LEU A 190 7.87 -6.92 -19.42
C LEU A 190 8.34 -5.69 -20.21
N GLY A 191 9.66 -5.47 -20.32
CA GLY A 191 10.22 -4.30 -20.97
C GLY A 191 9.88 -4.16 -22.46
N ASN A 192 9.34 -5.19 -23.11
CA ASN A 192 8.93 -5.13 -24.52
C ASN A 192 7.41 -4.98 -24.71
N MET A 193 6.62 -4.95 -23.63
CA MET A 193 5.16 -4.87 -23.66
C MET A 193 4.68 -3.42 -23.81
N LYS A 194 4.90 -2.85 -25.00
CA LYS A 194 4.72 -1.41 -25.30
C LYS A 194 3.28 -0.89 -25.17
N ASN A 195 2.29 -1.78 -25.10
CA ASN A 195 0.89 -1.41 -24.92
C ASN A 195 0.49 -1.30 -23.44
N LEU A 196 1.36 -1.71 -22.50
CA LEU A 196 1.11 -1.54 -21.08
C LEU A 196 0.96 -0.06 -20.72
N THR A 197 -0.20 0.26 -20.17
CA THR A 197 -0.54 1.56 -19.60
C THR A 197 -0.61 1.49 -18.08
N TYR A 198 -1.00 0.34 -17.53
CA TYR A 198 -1.06 0.08 -16.09
C TYR A 198 -0.24 -1.18 -15.76
N LEU A 199 0.71 -1.02 -14.84
CA LEU A 199 1.52 -2.12 -14.33
C LEU A 199 1.63 -2.04 -12.81
N ASP A 200 1.22 -3.09 -12.11
CA ASP A 200 1.51 -3.28 -10.69
C ASP A 200 2.30 -4.58 -10.47
N VAL A 201 3.51 -4.45 -9.94
CA VAL A 201 4.40 -5.55 -9.55
C VAL A 201 4.90 -5.38 -8.11
N SER A 202 4.07 -4.74 -7.28
CA SER A 202 4.34 -4.51 -5.86
C SER A 202 4.54 -5.82 -5.08
N TYR A 203 5.23 -5.77 -3.95
CA TYR A 203 5.46 -6.90 -3.04
C TYR A 203 5.97 -8.17 -3.73
N ASN A 204 6.96 -7.99 -4.61
CA ASN A 204 7.71 -9.06 -5.25
C ASN A 204 9.16 -9.07 -4.74
N LYS A 205 10.09 -9.68 -5.49
CA LYS A 205 11.52 -9.76 -5.18
C LYS A 205 12.37 -9.05 -6.23
N ILE A 206 11.80 -8.09 -6.93
CA ILE A 206 12.43 -7.39 -8.06
C ILE A 206 13.49 -6.43 -7.55
N LYS A 207 14.70 -6.53 -8.08
CA LYS A 207 15.82 -5.63 -7.75
C LYS A 207 16.17 -4.66 -8.87
N ASP A 208 16.00 -5.09 -10.12
CA ASP A 208 16.32 -4.29 -11.30
C ASP A 208 15.05 -3.93 -12.08
N PHE A 209 14.69 -2.65 -12.00
CA PHE A 209 13.57 -2.08 -12.75
C PHE A 209 13.99 -1.41 -14.06
N SER A 210 15.27 -1.44 -14.43
CA SER A 210 15.78 -0.85 -15.67
C SER A 210 15.07 -1.34 -16.95
N PRO A 211 14.58 -2.60 -17.06
CA PRO A 211 13.84 -3.03 -18.25
C PRO A 211 12.58 -2.19 -18.54
N LEU A 212 11.93 -1.67 -17.50
CA LEU A 212 10.71 -0.87 -17.64
C LEU A 212 10.94 0.49 -18.29
N ARG A 213 12.19 0.96 -18.40
CA ARG A 213 12.49 2.25 -19.06
C ARG A 213 11.99 2.31 -20.51
N LYS A 214 11.88 1.16 -21.18
CA LYS A 214 11.31 1.05 -22.53
C LYS A 214 9.81 1.39 -22.58
N LEU A 215 9.11 1.31 -21.46
CA LEU A 215 7.68 1.59 -21.31
C LEU A 215 7.39 3.05 -20.90
N SER A 216 8.42 3.91 -20.82
CA SER A 216 8.28 5.29 -20.34
C SER A 216 7.35 6.18 -21.17
N LYS A 217 6.93 5.71 -22.35
CA LYS A 217 5.99 6.40 -23.25
C LYS A 217 4.56 5.88 -23.15
N SER A 218 4.35 4.68 -22.62
CA SER A 218 3.04 4.03 -22.57
C SER A 218 2.44 4.03 -21.18
N LEU A 219 3.24 3.86 -20.12
CA LEU A 219 2.74 3.75 -18.76
C LEU A 219 2.16 5.08 -18.24
N SER A 220 0.93 5.00 -17.74
CA SER A 220 0.26 6.04 -16.96
C SER A 220 0.22 5.69 -15.47
N TYR A 221 0.25 4.41 -15.10
CA TYR A 221 0.36 3.96 -13.71
C TYR A 221 1.48 2.92 -13.54
N LEU A 222 2.22 3.04 -12.43
CA LEU A 222 3.24 2.07 -12.04
C LEU A 222 3.20 1.80 -10.52
N GLY A 223 3.05 0.52 -10.15
CA GLY A 223 3.19 0.00 -8.79
C GLY A 223 4.48 -0.82 -8.62
N ILE A 224 5.36 -0.38 -7.73
CA ILE A 224 6.66 -1.00 -7.40
C ILE A 224 6.88 -1.10 -5.89
N SER A 225 5.81 -1.05 -5.10
CA SER A 225 5.87 -1.04 -3.65
C SER A 225 6.50 -2.34 -3.13
N GLY A 226 7.10 -2.33 -1.93
CA GLY A 226 7.54 -3.58 -1.28
C GLY A 226 8.67 -4.36 -1.98
N ASN A 227 9.47 -3.73 -2.85
CA ASN A 227 10.55 -4.39 -3.61
C ASN A 227 11.97 -3.99 -3.17
N ARG A 228 12.12 -3.25 -2.06
CA ARG A 228 13.40 -2.72 -1.54
C ARG A 228 14.11 -1.77 -2.52
N VAL A 229 13.33 -1.00 -3.27
CA VAL A 229 13.83 0.01 -4.20
C VAL A 229 14.54 1.13 -3.42
N THR A 230 15.73 1.51 -3.85
CA THR A 230 16.51 2.63 -3.25
C THR A 230 16.63 3.84 -4.16
N ASP A 231 16.58 3.63 -5.48
CA ASP A 231 16.74 4.67 -6.50
C ASP A 231 15.61 4.61 -7.52
N LEU A 232 15.09 5.78 -7.88
CA LEU A 232 14.00 6.00 -8.82
C LEU A 232 14.47 6.42 -10.21
N LYS A 233 15.77 6.35 -10.50
CA LYS A 233 16.35 6.75 -11.80
C LYS A 233 15.69 6.07 -13.01
N LEU A 234 15.12 4.88 -12.84
CA LEU A 234 14.32 4.20 -13.87
C LEU A 234 13.21 5.12 -14.43
N LEU A 235 12.66 6.02 -13.61
CA LEU A 235 11.52 6.89 -13.95
C LEU A 235 11.92 8.10 -14.80
N GLU A 236 13.21 8.32 -15.07
CA GLU A 236 13.65 9.39 -15.97
C GLU A 236 13.03 9.21 -17.37
N GLY A 237 12.11 10.13 -17.73
CA GLY A 237 11.45 10.16 -19.04
C GLY A 237 10.04 9.57 -19.08
N PHE A 238 9.49 9.15 -17.93
CA PHE A 238 8.10 8.69 -17.74
C PHE A 238 7.10 9.86 -17.73
N ASN A 239 7.17 10.72 -18.74
CA ASN A 239 6.44 12.00 -18.75
C ASN A 239 4.92 11.84 -18.79
N ASN A 240 4.40 10.65 -19.11
CA ASN A 240 2.97 10.33 -19.13
C ASN A 240 2.46 9.71 -17.82
N LEU A 241 3.33 9.49 -16.84
CA LEU A 241 2.95 8.86 -15.58
C LEU A 241 2.05 9.80 -14.78
N GLU A 242 0.88 9.30 -14.42
CA GLU A 242 -0.17 9.97 -13.64
C GLU A 242 -0.23 9.39 -12.22
N GLY A 243 0.04 8.09 -12.07
CA GLY A 243 0.07 7.41 -10.77
C GLY A 243 1.37 6.65 -10.53
N LEU A 244 1.92 6.80 -9.33
CA LEU A 244 3.07 6.01 -8.85
C LEU A 244 2.80 5.50 -7.44
N SER A 245 2.87 4.20 -7.25
CA SER A 245 2.91 3.57 -5.92
C SER A 245 4.28 2.94 -5.70
N ALA A 246 5.03 3.45 -4.73
CA ALA A 246 6.37 3.02 -4.40
C ALA A 246 6.60 2.96 -2.87
N ASN A 247 5.53 2.71 -2.11
CA ASN A 247 5.58 2.56 -0.67
C ASN A 247 6.32 1.31 -0.20
N ASN A 248 6.69 1.27 1.08
CA ASN A 248 7.40 0.14 1.70
C ASN A 248 8.71 -0.21 0.96
N ASN A 249 9.52 0.81 0.71
CA ASN A 249 10.82 0.70 0.04
C ASN A 249 11.91 1.41 0.87
N ASN A 250 13.10 1.62 0.30
CA ASN A 250 14.23 2.27 0.94
C ASN A 250 14.64 3.54 0.17
N ILE A 251 13.64 4.28 -0.35
CA ILE A 251 13.87 5.47 -1.18
C ILE A 251 14.25 6.65 -0.28
N GLU A 252 15.34 7.32 -0.61
CA GLU A 252 15.78 8.56 0.07
C GLU A 252 15.59 9.81 -0.81
N SER A 253 15.81 9.67 -2.13
CA SER A 253 15.86 10.79 -3.07
C SER A 253 14.71 10.75 -4.06
N LEU A 254 14.03 11.89 -4.21
CA LEU A 254 12.94 12.08 -5.16
C LEU A 254 13.38 12.82 -6.43
N ALA A 255 14.68 13.07 -6.62
CA ALA A 255 15.18 13.85 -7.75
C ALA A 255 14.68 13.37 -9.14
N PRO A 256 14.58 12.05 -9.41
CA PRO A 256 14.05 11.56 -10.69
C PRO A 256 12.57 11.94 -10.94
N LEU A 257 11.79 12.26 -9.90
CA LEU A 257 10.38 12.63 -10.02
C LEU A 257 10.17 14.08 -10.46
N ALA A 258 11.20 14.93 -10.41
CA ALA A 258 11.07 16.38 -10.54
C ALA A 258 10.41 16.87 -11.85
N LYS A 259 10.44 16.05 -12.91
CA LYS A 259 9.88 16.38 -14.23
C LYS A 259 8.57 15.65 -14.55
N LEU A 260 8.06 14.81 -13.65
CA LEU A 260 6.86 14.01 -13.88
C LEU A 260 5.59 14.83 -13.59
N THR A 261 5.44 15.96 -14.28
CA THR A 261 4.41 16.98 -14.00
C THR A 261 2.97 16.52 -14.27
N ASN A 262 2.79 15.32 -14.83
CA ASN A 262 1.50 14.68 -15.00
C ASN A 262 1.04 13.86 -13.78
N LEU A 263 1.92 13.60 -12.80
CA LEU A 263 1.56 12.89 -11.58
C LEU A 263 0.42 13.61 -10.84
N SER A 264 -0.64 12.84 -10.60
CA SER A 264 -1.80 13.21 -9.80
C SER A 264 -1.86 12.41 -8.49
N THR A 265 -1.41 11.16 -8.52
CA THR A 265 -1.39 10.25 -7.35
C THR A 265 0.02 9.75 -7.10
N LEU A 266 0.52 9.94 -5.88
CA LEU A 266 1.86 9.51 -5.48
C LEU A 266 1.84 8.90 -4.09
N ASP A 267 2.12 7.61 -3.99
CA ASP A 267 2.34 6.92 -2.72
C ASP A 267 3.82 6.60 -2.51
N LEU A 268 4.40 7.24 -1.51
CA LEU A 268 5.78 7.10 -1.07
C LEU A 268 5.86 6.77 0.44
N SER A 269 4.76 6.27 1.02
CA SER A 269 4.69 5.90 2.42
C SER A 269 5.74 4.85 2.81
N SER A 270 6.19 4.86 4.06
CA SER A 270 7.17 3.90 4.60
C SER A 270 8.46 3.82 3.76
N ASN A 271 9.16 4.93 3.68
CA ASN A 271 10.46 5.10 3.02
C ASN A 271 11.42 5.91 3.92
N GLU A 272 12.54 6.39 3.38
CA GLU A 272 13.54 7.18 4.12
C GLU A 272 13.60 8.65 3.67
N ILE A 273 12.50 9.14 3.08
CA ILE A 273 12.44 10.44 2.40
C ILE A 273 12.49 11.57 3.42
N LYS A 274 13.33 12.56 3.11
CA LYS A 274 13.50 13.78 3.90
C LYS A 274 13.26 15.04 3.09
N ASP A 275 13.76 15.06 1.86
CA ASP A 275 13.67 16.21 0.96
C ASP A 275 12.56 15.99 -0.07
N VAL A 276 11.61 16.93 -0.08
CA VAL A 276 10.48 16.96 -1.01
C VAL A 276 10.57 18.12 -2.00
N ASP A 277 11.71 18.83 -2.10
CA ASP A 277 11.95 19.87 -3.13
C ASP A 277 11.65 19.39 -4.56
N PRO A 278 11.99 18.15 -4.96
CA PRO A 278 11.63 17.65 -6.30
C PRO A 278 10.13 17.69 -6.62
N LEU A 279 9.25 17.69 -5.61
CA LEU A 279 7.80 17.68 -5.82
C LEU A 279 7.22 19.07 -6.14
N LYS A 280 7.99 20.16 -5.97
CA LYS A 280 7.48 21.54 -5.98
C LYS A 280 6.83 22.01 -7.28
N GLN A 281 7.07 21.32 -8.40
CA GLN A 281 6.53 21.64 -9.71
C GLN A 281 5.40 20.69 -10.14
N LEU A 282 5.05 19.69 -9.33
CA LEU A 282 4.06 18.67 -9.66
C LEU A 282 2.65 19.18 -9.33
N ASN A 283 2.25 20.28 -10.00
CA ASN A 283 1.03 21.03 -9.69
C ASN A 283 -0.28 20.26 -9.92
N LYS A 284 -0.22 19.09 -10.58
CA LYS A 284 -1.35 18.17 -10.76
C LYS A 284 -1.53 17.19 -9.59
N LEU A 285 -0.58 17.11 -8.66
CA LEU A 285 -0.72 16.26 -7.48
C LEU A 285 -1.98 16.62 -6.72
N ASP A 286 -2.86 15.64 -6.63
CA ASP A 286 -4.12 15.65 -5.92
C ASP A 286 -4.01 14.80 -4.65
N THR A 287 -3.35 13.65 -4.76
CA THR A 287 -3.16 12.69 -3.68
C THR A 287 -1.67 12.39 -3.44
N LEU A 288 -1.21 12.62 -2.20
CA LEU A 288 0.18 12.41 -1.79
C LEU A 288 0.25 11.69 -0.43
N TYR A 289 0.75 10.46 -0.44
CA TYR A 289 1.06 9.71 0.77
C TYR A 289 2.57 9.75 1.04
N LEU A 290 2.94 10.30 2.20
CA LEU A 290 4.31 10.45 2.67
C LEU A 290 4.45 9.96 4.12
N ASP A 291 3.48 9.25 4.67
CA ASP A 291 3.55 8.77 6.04
C ASP A 291 4.75 7.85 6.27
N ASN A 292 5.19 7.76 7.54
CA ASN A 292 6.32 6.93 7.94
C ASN A 292 7.62 7.25 7.17
N ASN A 293 7.94 8.55 7.08
CA ASN A 293 9.16 9.08 6.48
C ASN A 293 9.89 10.03 7.46
N ARG A 294 10.82 10.86 6.95
CA ARG A 294 11.60 11.85 7.71
C ARG A 294 11.34 13.29 7.20
N VAL A 295 10.21 13.54 6.56
CA VAL A 295 9.85 14.84 5.99
C VAL A 295 9.66 15.87 7.10
N TRP A 296 10.30 17.03 6.97
CA TRP A 296 10.29 18.08 7.98
C TRP A 296 9.99 19.48 7.43
N ASN A 297 10.21 19.69 6.12
CA ASN A 297 10.04 20.97 5.46
C ASN A 297 8.95 20.87 4.39
N LEU A 298 7.86 21.62 4.60
CA LEU A 298 6.73 21.66 3.66
C LEU A 298 6.79 22.83 2.67
N GLU A 299 7.82 23.68 2.70
CA GLU A 299 7.96 24.79 1.73
C GLU A 299 7.81 24.36 0.26
N PRO A 300 8.38 23.22 -0.18
CA PRO A 300 8.17 22.74 -1.55
C PRO A 300 6.70 22.50 -1.93
N LEU A 301 5.84 22.21 -0.96
CA LEU A 301 4.42 21.89 -1.21
C LEU A 301 3.54 23.15 -1.30
N ARG A 302 4.08 24.35 -1.00
CA ARG A 302 3.32 25.61 -0.86
C ARG A 302 2.42 25.95 -2.06
N ASN A 303 2.83 25.57 -3.26
CA ASN A 303 2.13 25.89 -4.51
C ASN A 303 1.30 24.74 -5.07
N LEU A 304 1.26 23.58 -4.40
CA LEU A 304 0.48 22.42 -4.84
C LEU A 304 -0.99 22.59 -4.45
N LYS A 305 -1.67 23.55 -5.10
CA LYS A 305 -3.06 23.95 -4.79
C LYS A 305 -4.11 22.88 -5.11
N SER A 306 -3.75 21.93 -5.98
CA SER A 306 -4.59 20.80 -6.36
C SER A 306 -4.63 19.71 -5.29
N LEU A 307 -3.71 19.74 -4.32
CA LEU A 307 -3.57 18.68 -3.32
C LEU A 307 -4.80 18.64 -2.40
N ARG A 308 -5.56 17.55 -2.47
CA ARG A 308 -6.77 17.23 -1.70
C ARG A 308 -6.54 16.18 -0.64
N ILE A 309 -5.62 15.27 -0.87
CA ILE A 309 -5.22 14.22 0.07
C ILE A 309 -3.71 14.32 0.32
N LEU A 310 -3.33 14.49 1.59
CA LEU A 310 -1.97 14.56 2.08
C LEU A 310 -1.85 13.78 3.40
N ASN A 311 -1.18 12.64 3.33
CA ASN A 311 -0.83 11.88 4.53
C ASN A 311 0.62 12.14 4.91
N LEU A 312 0.83 12.73 6.09
CA LEU A 312 2.13 13.05 6.68
C LEU A 312 2.30 12.40 8.05
N ASN A 313 1.51 11.39 8.38
CA ASN A 313 1.65 10.68 9.66
C ASN A 313 3.10 10.21 9.87
N ASN A 314 3.54 10.18 11.13
CA ASN A 314 4.85 9.67 11.51
C ASN A 314 6.08 10.38 10.92
N ASN A 315 5.98 11.66 10.57
CA ASN A 315 7.09 12.46 10.03
C ASN A 315 7.76 13.37 11.08
N ARG A 316 8.46 14.42 10.60
CA ARG A 316 9.14 15.46 11.37
C ARG A 316 8.59 16.86 11.06
N VAL A 317 7.34 16.97 10.64
CA VAL A 317 6.72 18.25 10.27
C VAL A 317 6.56 19.12 11.51
N TRP A 318 6.98 20.38 11.41
CA TRP A 318 6.89 21.36 12.51
C TRP A 318 6.18 22.66 12.12
N ASP A 319 6.02 22.92 10.81
CA ASP A 319 5.41 24.12 10.25
C ASP A 319 4.31 23.75 9.27
N LEU A 320 3.11 24.28 9.49
CA LEU A 320 1.96 24.11 8.60
C LEU A 320 1.71 25.36 7.73
N GLU A 321 2.46 26.45 7.94
CA GLU A 321 2.35 27.67 7.15
C GLU A 321 2.40 27.43 5.62
N PRO A 322 3.26 26.53 5.09
CA PRO A 322 3.31 26.29 3.66
C PRO A 322 2.00 25.77 3.07
N ILE A 323 1.26 24.94 3.81
CA ILE A 323 0.04 24.28 3.33
C ILE A 323 -1.25 24.94 3.83
N GLN A 324 -1.16 26.08 4.51
CA GLN A 324 -2.30 26.73 5.19
C GLN A 324 -3.45 27.18 4.27
N ASN A 325 -3.23 27.19 2.95
CA ASN A 325 -4.20 27.63 1.94
C ASN A 325 -4.74 26.48 1.08
N ASN A 326 -4.37 25.23 1.41
CA ASN A 326 -4.96 24.05 0.80
C ASN A 326 -6.34 23.76 1.42
N SER A 327 -7.20 23.13 0.61
CA SER A 327 -8.46 22.55 1.04
C SER A 327 -8.34 21.04 0.90
N TYR A 328 -8.52 20.32 2.00
CA TYR A 328 -8.41 18.87 2.05
C TYR A 328 -9.80 18.24 2.16
N ASP A 329 -10.03 17.18 1.39
CA ASP A 329 -11.33 16.54 1.30
C ASP A 329 -11.55 15.53 2.43
N PHE A 330 -12.80 15.10 2.63
CA PHE A 330 -13.07 13.83 3.30
C PHE A 330 -13.16 12.75 2.24
N HIS A 331 -12.55 11.61 2.47
CA HIS A 331 -12.52 10.51 1.50
C HIS A 331 -12.76 9.17 2.17
N TRP A 332 -13.18 8.20 1.35
CA TRP A 332 -13.44 6.84 1.79
C TRP A 332 -12.24 5.97 1.45
N ASP A 333 -11.62 5.39 2.47
CA ASP A 333 -10.55 4.42 2.30
C ASP A 333 -10.88 3.20 3.17
N THR A 334 -10.82 2.01 2.58
CA THR A 334 -11.01 0.72 3.27
C THR A 334 -12.28 0.60 4.11
N GLY A 335 -13.37 1.28 3.70
CA GLY A 335 -14.65 1.24 4.43
C GLY A 335 -14.79 2.27 5.55
N ALA A 336 -13.81 3.17 5.72
CA ALA A 336 -13.82 4.20 6.75
C ALA A 336 -13.69 5.60 6.14
N GLU A 337 -14.44 6.56 6.71
CA GLU A 337 -14.25 7.97 6.43
C GLU A 337 -12.91 8.43 7.01
N ARG A 338 -12.04 8.97 6.16
CA ARG A 338 -10.74 9.51 6.54
C ARG A 338 -10.64 10.98 6.15
N TYR A 339 -10.00 11.75 7.00
CA TYR A 339 -9.60 13.11 6.68
C TYR A 339 -8.53 13.09 5.57
N GLY A 340 -8.66 14.00 4.61
CA GLY A 340 -7.70 14.20 3.54
C GLY A 340 -6.39 14.80 4.03
N LEU A 341 -6.31 15.34 5.25
CA LEU A 341 -5.05 15.74 5.88
C LEU A 341 -4.80 14.95 7.17
N GLN A 342 -3.74 14.15 7.17
CA GLN A 342 -3.32 13.33 8.31
C GLN A 342 -1.93 13.76 8.79
N LEU A 343 -1.79 14.08 10.09
CA LEU A 343 -0.60 14.74 10.67
C LEU A 343 -0.15 14.11 12.00
N ASN A 344 -0.59 12.90 12.31
CA ASN A 344 -0.28 12.22 13.56
C ASN A 344 1.24 12.01 13.72
N ASP A 345 1.72 12.02 14.96
CA ASP A 345 3.13 11.77 15.32
C ASP A 345 4.17 12.66 14.60
N ASN A 346 3.86 13.96 14.53
CA ASN A 346 4.75 15.04 14.06
C ASN A 346 5.22 15.93 15.23
N TYR A 347 5.84 17.08 14.90
CA TYR A 347 6.42 18.02 15.86
C TYR A 347 5.66 19.35 15.89
N LEU A 348 4.32 19.28 15.94
CA LEU A 348 3.43 20.43 15.85
C LEU A 348 3.05 20.94 17.25
N ASP A 349 3.14 22.26 17.49
CA ASP A 349 2.68 22.82 18.77
C ASP A 349 1.16 23.05 18.76
N LEU A 350 0.39 22.02 19.10
CA LEU A 350 -1.08 22.05 19.09
C LEU A 350 -1.70 22.59 20.40
N ARG A 351 -0.95 23.34 21.21
CA ARG A 351 -1.54 24.04 22.36
C ARG A 351 -2.55 25.09 21.87
N GLN A 352 -3.68 25.21 22.56
CA GLN A 352 -4.72 26.16 22.19
C GLN A 352 -4.14 27.60 22.11
N GLY A 353 -4.43 28.28 21.00
CA GLY A 353 -4.03 29.67 20.76
C GLY A 353 -2.70 29.86 20.01
N THR A 354 -1.89 28.82 19.84
CA THR A 354 -0.67 28.88 19.00
C THR A 354 -1.02 29.09 17.53
N GLN A 355 -0.04 29.55 16.73
CA GLN A 355 -0.26 29.75 15.30
C GLN A 355 -0.43 28.41 14.60
N THR A 356 0.38 27.41 14.95
CA THR A 356 0.25 26.04 14.43
C THR A 356 -1.13 25.47 14.73
N TYR A 357 -1.67 25.64 15.94
CA TYR A 357 -3.02 25.19 16.29
C TYR A 357 -4.10 25.88 15.45
N LYS A 358 -3.99 27.20 15.22
CA LYS A 358 -4.95 27.94 14.38
C LYS A 358 -4.96 27.41 12.94
N ILE A 359 -3.79 27.18 12.35
CA ILE A 359 -3.68 26.62 10.99
C ILE A 359 -4.23 25.20 10.96
N PHE A 360 -3.85 24.35 11.92
CA PHE A 360 -4.34 22.98 12.03
C PHE A 360 -5.87 22.90 12.04
N ASN A 361 -6.53 23.76 12.83
CA ASN A 361 -8.00 23.82 12.87
C ASN A 361 -8.60 24.34 11.56
N LYS A 362 -7.97 25.33 10.91
CA LYS A 362 -8.42 25.85 9.61
C LYS A 362 -8.40 24.77 8.53
N LEU A 363 -7.39 23.90 8.54
CA LEU A 363 -7.20 22.85 7.55
C LEU A 363 -8.08 21.62 7.76
N ASN A 364 -8.88 21.58 8.84
CA ASN A 364 -9.74 20.44 9.18
C ASN A 364 -8.99 19.10 9.21
N ALA A 365 -7.76 19.10 9.73
CA ALA A 365 -6.92 17.91 9.84
C ALA A 365 -7.49 16.88 10.83
N ASP A 366 -7.13 15.61 10.65
CA ASP A 366 -7.53 14.51 11.53
C ASP A 366 -7.19 14.81 13.00
N ARG A 367 -8.19 14.66 13.88
CA ARG A 367 -8.08 14.85 15.33
C ARG A 367 -7.98 13.53 16.09
N TYR A 368 -8.20 12.39 15.44
CA TYR A 368 -8.06 11.08 16.04
C TYR A 368 -6.57 10.75 16.15
N GLY A 369 -6.08 10.58 17.39
CA GLY A 369 -4.67 10.23 17.63
C GLY A 369 -3.73 11.41 17.91
N ILE A 370 -4.18 12.51 18.54
CA ILE A 370 -3.32 13.61 19.06
C ILE A 370 -2.37 13.15 20.20
N MET A 371 -2.02 11.88 20.25
CA MET A 371 -1.06 11.33 21.19
C MET A 371 0.35 11.63 20.67
N SER A 372 1.08 12.48 21.39
CA SER A 372 2.53 12.69 21.26
C SER A 372 3.05 13.76 20.27
N GLN A 373 2.44 14.94 20.23
CA GLN A 373 3.09 16.08 19.55
C GLN A 373 4.36 16.53 20.27
N ARG A 374 5.51 16.39 19.59
CA ARG A 374 6.82 16.82 20.09
C ARG A 374 7.07 18.28 19.78
N LYS A 375 7.95 18.93 20.54
CA LYS A 375 8.35 20.32 20.25
C LYS A 375 9.71 20.33 19.59
N THR A 376 9.87 21.22 18.62
CA THR A 376 11.20 21.56 18.09
C THR A 376 11.79 22.73 18.85
N GLN A 377 13.13 22.81 18.88
CA GLN A 377 13.80 24.07 19.18
C GLN A 377 14.23 24.73 17.88
N ARG A 378 13.96 26.03 17.72
CA ARG A 378 14.26 26.78 16.50
C ARG A 378 15.08 28.00 16.84
N LEU A 379 16.24 28.15 16.21
CA LEU A 379 17.16 29.27 16.46
C LEU A 379 17.54 29.94 15.13
N MET A 380 17.43 31.27 15.08
CA MET A 380 17.71 32.05 13.89
C MET A 380 19.13 32.61 13.92
N ILE A 381 19.91 32.38 12.86
CA ILE A 381 21.28 32.89 12.74
C ILE A 381 21.30 34.42 12.85
N GLY A 382 22.12 34.94 13.77
CA GLY A 382 22.26 36.37 14.03
C GLY A 382 21.16 36.98 14.90
N SER A 383 20.16 36.21 15.34
CA SER A 383 19.08 36.70 16.22
C SER A 383 19.17 36.15 17.64
N LYS A 384 18.78 36.96 18.61
CA LYS A 384 18.57 36.53 20.00
C LYS A 384 17.17 35.97 20.26
N THR A 385 16.36 35.81 19.21
CA THR A 385 15.05 35.18 19.30
C THR A 385 15.17 33.70 18.94
N ALA A 386 14.72 32.84 19.85
CA ALA A 386 14.58 31.41 19.66
C ALA A 386 13.16 30.96 19.98
N TYR A 387 12.81 29.74 19.57
CA TYR A 387 11.48 29.18 19.78
C TYR A 387 11.58 27.75 20.33
N VAL A 388 10.64 27.38 21.20
CA VAL A 388 10.40 25.97 21.58
C VAL A 388 8.93 25.67 21.38
N GLY A 389 8.61 24.82 20.39
CA GLY A 389 7.30 24.91 19.75
C GLY A 389 7.05 26.36 19.31
N ASP A 390 5.85 26.88 19.48
CA ASP A 390 5.48 28.26 19.15
C ASP A 390 5.80 29.29 20.25
N SER A 391 6.36 28.87 21.39
CA SER A 391 6.77 29.79 22.45
C SER A 391 8.08 30.50 22.10
N ILE A 392 8.09 31.82 22.26
CA ILE A 392 9.24 32.69 21.99
C ILE A 392 10.14 32.79 23.23
N TYR A 393 11.45 32.74 23.01
CA TYR A 393 12.48 32.91 24.03
C TYR A 393 13.53 33.92 23.56
N ASN A 394 13.90 34.83 24.45
CA ASN A 394 15.07 35.68 24.27
C ASN A 394 16.30 34.98 24.84
N ILE A 395 17.30 34.71 23.99
CA ILE A 395 18.55 34.06 24.38
C ILE A 395 19.66 35.11 24.54
N THR A 396 20.61 34.84 25.44
CA THR A 396 21.65 35.82 25.80
C THR A 396 22.60 36.12 24.64
N ALA A 397 22.76 35.18 23.70
CA ALA A 397 23.63 35.33 22.55
C ALA A 397 23.05 34.64 21.31
N ALA A 398 23.27 35.24 20.14
CA ALA A 398 22.74 34.76 18.87
C ALA A 398 23.61 33.62 18.31
N PRO A 399 23.00 32.57 17.71
CA PRO A 399 23.75 31.58 16.97
C PRO A 399 24.38 32.20 15.72
N PHE A 400 25.47 31.62 15.24
CA PHE A 400 26.21 32.13 14.09
C PHE A 400 26.80 30.99 13.26
N ILE A 401 27.16 31.31 12.01
CA ILE A 401 27.91 30.39 11.16
C ILE A 401 29.37 30.87 11.13
N GLN A 402 30.30 29.96 11.40
CA GLN A 402 31.73 30.19 11.27
C GLN A 402 32.37 28.97 10.63
N THR A 403 33.20 29.20 9.60
CA THR A 403 33.93 28.13 8.89
C THR A 403 33.04 26.95 8.49
N GLY A 404 31.86 27.24 7.92
CA GLY A 404 30.88 26.23 7.52
C GLY A 404 30.14 25.51 8.66
N ARG A 405 30.31 25.93 9.91
CA ARG A 405 29.66 25.33 11.09
C ARG A 405 28.71 26.27 11.75
N THR A 406 27.55 25.73 12.10
CA THR A 406 26.55 26.44 12.89
C THR A 406 26.83 26.27 14.37
N TYR A 407 27.16 27.38 15.03
CA TYR A 407 27.38 27.47 16.46
C TYR A 407 26.11 27.97 17.14
N VAL A 408 25.69 27.23 18.18
CA VAL A 408 24.50 27.54 18.97
C VAL A 408 24.87 27.72 20.45
N PRO A 409 24.15 28.56 21.21
CA PRO A 409 24.40 28.73 22.64
C PRO A 409 24.11 27.42 23.40
N ILE A 410 25.14 26.82 23.97
CA ILE A 410 25.08 25.47 24.55
C ILE A 410 24.04 25.36 25.67
N ARG A 411 23.95 26.41 26.50
CA ARG A 411 23.07 26.44 27.68
C ARG A 411 21.60 26.35 27.29
N PHE A 412 21.15 27.26 26.42
CA PHE A 412 19.76 27.29 25.99
C PHE A 412 19.33 25.95 25.37
N ILE A 413 20.13 25.40 24.44
CA ILE A 413 19.78 24.13 23.79
C ILE A 413 19.66 23.00 24.80
N SER A 414 20.68 22.84 25.63
CA SER A 414 20.78 21.69 26.54
C SER A 414 19.71 21.77 27.65
N GLU A 415 19.48 22.94 28.23
CA GLU A 415 18.45 23.13 29.27
C GLU A 415 17.04 22.91 28.72
N LYS A 416 16.78 23.34 27.48
CA LYS A 416 15.50 23.06 26.81
C LYS A 416 15.30 21.60 26.43
N LEU A 417 16.38 20.81 26.37
CA LEU A 417 16.33 19.34 26.29
C LEU A 417 16.28 18.67 27.67
N GLY A 418 16.10 19.42 28.76
CA GLY A 418 16.04 18.89 30.13
C GLY A 418 17.39 18.62 30.79
N ALA A 419 18.50 19.00 30.16
CA ALA A 419 19.83 18.84 30.74
C ALA A 419 20.15 19.94 31.76
N LYS A 420 20.94 19.62 32.78
CA LYS A 420 21.54 20.61 33.68
C LYS A 420 22.87 21.09 33.09
N VAL A 421 23.10 22.40 33.06
CA VAL A 421 24.32 23.01 32.49
C VAL A 421 25.03 23.84 33.55
N ASN A 422 26.27 23.45 33.85
CA ASN A 422 27.15 24.14 34.79
C ASN A 422 28.36 24.74 34.07
N TRP A 423 28.83 25.88 34.56
CA TRP A 423 30.04 26.56 34.05
C TRP A 423 31.07 26.67 35.16
N ASN A 424 32.28 26.17 34.90
CA ASN A 424 33.43 26.34 35.77
C ASN A 424 34.32 27.48 35.22
N GLN A 425 34.37 28.58 35.97
CA GLN A 425 35.10 29.78 35.56
C GLN A 425 36.64 29.60 35.60
N SER A 426 37.18 28.79 36.51
CA SER A 426 38.63 28.62 36.65
C SER A 426 39.19 27.70 35.58
N THR A 427 38.48 26.62 35.24
CA THR A 427 38.90 25.66 34.21
C THR A 427 38.36 26.00 32.81
N LYS A 428 37.52 27.03 32.70
CA LYS A 428 36.80 27.40 31.47
C LYS A 428 36.09 26.20 30.84
N GLU A 429 35.40 25.43 31.67
CA GLU A 429 34.74 24.18 31.29
C GLU A 429 33.22 24.28 31.45
N VAL A 430 32.50 23.76 30.45
CA VAL A 430 31.05 23.51 30.55
C VAL A 430 30.83 22.05 30.91
N THR A 431 29.94 21.79 31.87
CA THR A 431 29.43 20.46 32.19
C THR A 431 27.94 20.38 31.87
N ILE A 432 27.53 19.38 31.07
CA ILE A 432 26.13 19.08 30.76
C ILE A 432 25.78 17.72 31.38
N GLN A 433 24.66 17.63 32.07
CA GLN A 433 24.16 16.40 32.68
C GLN A 433 22.71 16.12 32.27
N LYS A 434 22.44 14.94 31.71
CA LYS A 434 21.10 14.47 31.35
C LYS A 434 21.07 12.95 31.41
N ASP A 435 20.07 12.35 32.05
CA ASP A 435 19.80 10.90 32.03
C ASP A 435 21.05 10.01 32.30
N GLY A 436 21.85 10.37 33.32
CA GLY A 436 23.09 9.66 33.68
C GLY A 436 24.30 9.95 32.76
N LYS A 437 24.12 10.68 31.66
CA LYS A 437 25.19 11.14 30.78
C LYS A 437 25.79 12.45 31.29
N THR A 438 27.11 12.50 31.44
CA THR A 438 27.88 13.70 31.79
C THR A 438 28.83 14.07 30.66
N ILE A 439 28.68 15.27 30.10
CA ILE A 439 29.54 15.82 29.06
C ILE A 439 30.35 16.97 29.67
N ARG A 440 31.68 16.91 29.59
CA ARG A 440 32.60 17.97 30.03
C ARG A 440 33.42 18.47 28.85
N TRP A 441 33.40 19.78 28.64
CA TRP A 441 34.06 20.40 27.49
C TRP A 441 34.71 21.73 27.87
N SER A 442 36.03 21.82 27.71
CA SER A 442 36.82 23.03 27.95
C SER A 442 36.87 23.93 26.70
N VAL A 443 36.83 25.25 26.91
CA VAL A 443 36.90 26.26 25.83
C VAL A 443 38.18 26.10 25.02
N GLY A 444 38.06 26.18 23.69
CA GLY A 444 39.16 26.06 22.74
C GLY A 444 39.58 24.62 22.44
N ASN A 445 39.10 23.63 23.21
CA ASN A 445 39.45 22.23 23.00
C ASN A 445 38.47 21.55 22.03
N LYS A 446 38.96 20.60 21.22
CA LYS A 446 38.15 19.69 20.40
C LYS A 446 37.83 18.38 21.12
N GLN A 447 38.62 18.00 22.12
CA GLN A 447 38.36 16.83 22.96
C GLN A 447 37.22 17.13 23.91
N VAL A 448 36.24 16.21 23.93
CA VAL A 448 35.09 16.27 24.83
C VAL A 448 35.06 15.00 25.65
N LYS A 449 34.99 15.15 26.98
CA LYS A 449 34.87 14.01 27.89
C LYS A 449 33.39 13.68 28.08
N ILE A 450 32.99 12.48 27.70
CA ILE A 450 31.63 11.95 27.88
C ILE A 450 31.74 10.77 28.84
N ASN A 451 31.21 10.93 30.05
CA ASN A 451 31.43 10.01 31.16
C ASN A 451 32.92 9.75 31.38
N GLN A 452 33.40 8.54 31.06
CA GLN A 452 34.80 8.13 31.15
C GLN A 452 35.51 8.11 29.79
N GLN A 453 34.79 8.32 28.68
CA GLN A 453 35.32 8.29 27.32
C GLN A 453 35.69 9.69 26.83
N THR A 454 36.67 9.76 25.94
CA THR A 454 37.03 11.00 25.24
C THR A 454 36.61 10.87 23.77
N VAL A 455 35.80 11.81 23.29
CA VAL A 455 35.35 11.91 21.90
C VAL A 455 35.90 13.19 21.28
N MET A 456 36.23 13.12 19.99
CA MET A 456 36.69 14.27 19.23
C MET A 456 35.51 14.99 18.59
N SER A 457 35.29 16.24 18.97
CA SER A 457 34.43 17.15 18.21
C SER A 457 35.20 17.67 17.00
N ASP A 458 34.48 17.80 15.90
CA ASP A 458 34.97 18.30 14.63
C ASP A 458 35.23 19.82 14.64
N ALA A 459 34.80 20.54 15.68
CA ALA A 459 35.18 21.93 15.99
C ALA A 459 35.11 22.24 17.51
N PRO A 460 35.86 23.23 18.04
CA PRO A 460 36.00 23.43 19.48
C PRO A 460 34.81 24.14 20.13
N LEU A 461 34.71 24.03 21.47
CA LEU A 461 33.83 24.90 22.27
C LEU A 461 34.36 26.35 22.21
N LEU A 462 33.50 27.31 21.87
CA LEU A 462 33.86 28.72 21.81
C LEU A 462 33.27 29.49 22.99
N LEU A 463 33.97 30.54 23.44
CA LEU A 463 33.48 31.52 24.40
C LEU A 463 33.43 32.89 23.72
N ARG A 464 32.25 33.51 23.64
CA ARG A 464 32.03 34.84 23.06
C ARG A 464 31.04 35.63 23.90
N ASN A 465 31.38 36.87 24.24
CA ASN A 465 30.52 37.77 25.01
C ASN A 465 29.91 37.06 26.25
N ASN A 466 30.76 36.36 27.00
CA ASN A 466 30.40 35.58 28.19
C ASN A 466 29.39 34.42 27.95
N SER A 467 29.20 33.99 26.69
CA SER A 467 28.36 32.86 26.32
C SER A 467 29.17 31.78 25.63
N THR A 468 28.88 30.52 25.97
CA THR A 468 29.55 29.36 25.39
C THR A 468 28.75 28.80 24.21
N PHE A 469 29.47 28.45 23.15
CA PHE A 469 28.91 28.03 21.87
C PHE A 469 29.51 26.72 21.40
N VAL A 470 28.65 25.88 20.87
CA VAL A 470 29.01 24.55 20.38
C VAL A 470 28.51 24.35 18.95
N PRO A 471 29.21 23.54 18.14
CA PRO A 471 28.66 23.03 16.90
C PRO A 471 27.36 22.29 17.17
N VAL A 472 26.28 22.67 16.48
CA VAL A 472 24.95 22.11 16.74
C VAL A 472 24.90 20.58 16.58
N ARG A 473 25.66 20.02 15.63
CA ARG A 473 25.73 18.57 15.37
C ARG A 473 26.25 17.79 16.58
N PHE A 474 27.26 18.31 17.27
CA PHE A 474 27.79 17.67 18.46
C PHE A 474 26.71 17.57 19.56
N VAL A 475 25.95 18.64 19.78
CA VAL A 475 24.83 18.62 20.73
C VAL A 475 23.76 17.62 20.30
N SER A 476 23.49 17.55 19.00
CA SER A 476 22.54 16.62 18.39
C SER A 476 22.87 15.17 18.73
N GLU A 477 24.09 14.76 18.41
CA GLU A 477 24.60 13.42 18.64
C GLU A 477 24.61 13.07 20.13
N GLN A 478 25.00 14.03 20.98
CA GLN A 478 25.19 13.74 22.38
C GLN A 478 23.90 13.75 23.22
N LEU A 479 22.84 14.44 22.78
CA LEU A 479 21.59 14.56 23.55
C LEU A 479 20.41 13.83 22.89
N ASN A 480 20.68 12.89 21.96
CA ASN A 480 19.68 12.11 21.23
C ASN A 480 18.66 12.99 20.49
N THR A 481 19.17 13.94 19.71
CA THR A 481 18.35 14.79 18.85
C THR A 481 18.83 14.74 17.41
N SER A 482 17.99 15.18 16.48
CA SER A 482 18.33 15.41 15.08
C SER A 482 18.30 16.91 14.77
N VAL A 483 19.09 17.36 13.80
CA VAL A 483 19.19 18.79 13.44
C VAL A 483 19.01 19.00 11.96
N GLU A 484 18.23 20.03 11.62
CA GLU A 484 18.03 20.52 10.26
C GLU A 484 18.36 22.00 10.14
N TYR A 485 18.71 22.43 8.93
CA TYR A 485 18.96 23.84 8.61
C TYR A 485 18.05 24.31 7.48
N LEU A 486 17.15 25.23 7.79
CA LEU A 486 16.28 25.88 6.82
C LEU A 486 16.95 27.16 6.31
N GLY A 487 17.57 27.07 5.13
CA GLY A 487 18.32 28.18 4.53
C GLY A 487 17.49 29.43 4.27
N SER A 488 16.23 29.28 3.83
CA SER A 488 15.32 30.40 3.53
C SER A 488 15.03 31.28 4.74
N LYS A 489 14.92 30.68 5.93
CA LYS A 489 14.69 31.39 7.20
C LYS A 489 16.00 31.58 8.01
N LYS A 490 17.17 31.19 7.46
CA LYS A 490 18.47 31.10 8.17
C LYS A 490 18.31 30.49 9.57
N MET A 491 17.61 29.36 9.64
CA MET A 491 17.10 28.80 10.89
C MET A 491 17.65 27.40 11.11
N VAL A 492 18.10 27.13 12.33
CA VAL A 492 18.46 25.81 12.82
C VAL A 492 17.27 25.24 13.56
N ILE A 493 16.92 24.00 13.28
CA ILE A 493 15.80 23.30 13.90
C ILE A 493 16.32 22.03 14.54
N ILE A 494 16.01 21.83 15.81
CA ILE A 494 16.43 20.67 16.61
C ILE A 494 15.19 19.86 16.97
N PHE A 495 15.20 18.58 16.62
CA PHE A 495 14.13 17.61 16.83
C PHE A 495 14.54 16.62 17.92
N GLU A 496 13.75 16.48 18.97
CA GLU A 496 13.92 15.38 19.92
C GLU A 496 13.57 14.05 19.25
N ASN A 497 14.53 13.12 19.16
CA ASN A 497 14.30 11.85 18.47
C ASN A 497 13.15 11.08 19.13
N LYS A 498 12.34 10.38 18.30
CA LYS A 498 11.34 9.42 18.78
C LYS A 498 12.06 8.37 19.63
N THR A 499 11.57 8.12 20.85
CA THR A 499 12.07 7.01 21.68
C THR A 499 11.74 5.72 20.94
N ALA A 500 12.74 4.86 20.76
CA ALA A 500 12.60 3.58 20.08
C ALA A 500 11.64 2.64 20.81
#